data_AF-A0A0M4QAK8-F1
#
_entry.id   AF-A0A0M4QAK8-F1
#
_cell.length_a   1.000
_cell.length_b   1.000
_cell.length_c   1.000
_cell.angle_alpha   90.00
_cell.angle_beta   90.00
_cell.angle_gamma   90.00
#
_symmetry.space_group_name_H-M   'P 1'
#
loop_
_entity.id
_entity.type
_entity.pdbx_description
1 polymer ?
#
loop_
_entity_poly.entity_id
_entity_poly.type
_entity_poly.pdbx_seq_one_letter_code
_entity_poly.pdbx_strand_id
1 'polypeptide(L)'
;MTDASTGVPATGGVHCETTTLGALLGHAGVHLAEPVLFGLGSGLSFVYWDSKRQPVPFLGGRVKPFELTRTLARRLGLDLRVQETSSARRAWDQVRTLVDDGVPVGLQLDSHDLDYFGSRVHFAGHVVALLGYDEESAYLLDTAQQGGRVSTSLESLARARAARGPMSAPHRSFTLGPLREPVDPAPAIVPAIVECAEAFLHPPIANIGHRGIRTTAKHAPSWLERVEDPPRDLPQMAMLMERAGTGGALFRTLYRDFLTACLPLLDDGDGPGGRVAAVERGRDLFAESATLWTRVAGLVERAGLEEDPAALTEAAGLLVRIADLETAAMTTLRSL
;
A
#
# COMPACT_ATOMS: atom_id res chain seq x y z
N MET A 1 14.78 -11.77 9.37
CA MET A 1 15.80 -11.56 10.43
C MET A 1 16.01 -10.06 10.56
N THR A 2 15.92 -9.51 11.76
CA THR A 2 16.26 -8.10 12.04
C THR A 2 17.76 -7.97 12.27
N ASP A 3 18.35 -6.86 11.84
CA ASP A 3 19.73 -6.55 12.17
C ASP A 3 19.80 -6.12 13.64
N ALA A 4 20.43 -6.95 14.48
CA ALA A 4 20.49 -6.75 15.94
C ALA A 4 21.20 -5.45 16.35
N SER A 5 21.94 -4.80 15.44
CA SER A 5 22.63 -3.53 15.71
C SER A 5 21.79 -2.28 15.41
N THR A 6 20.75 -2.40 14.57
CA THR A 6 19.95 -1.25 14.11
C THR A 6 18.44 -1.41 14.34
N GLY A 7 17.95 -2.62 14.66
CA GLY A 7 16.52 -2.91 14.78
C GLY A 7 15.77 -2.92 13.44
N VAL A 8 16.46 -2.61 12.33
CA VAL A 8 15.87 -2.53 10.99
C VAL A 8 15.72 -3.93 10.39
N PRO A 9 14.60 -4.24 9.70
CA PRO A 9 14.44 -5.51 8.99
C PRO A 9 15.56 -5.72 7.96
N ALA A 10 16.17 -6.90 7.94
CA ALA A 10 17.21 -7.23 6.95
C ALA A 10 16.64 -7.48 5.54
N THR A 11 15.32 -7.71 5.42
CA THR A 11 14.61 -7.95 4.17
C THR A 11 13.50 -6.93 4.01
N GLY A 12 13.30 -6.44 2.78
CA GLY A 12 12.15 -5.61 2.45
C GLY A 12 10.83 -6.35 2.67
N GLY A 13 9.76 -5.59 2.91
CA GLY A 13 8.40 -6.10 2.88
C GLY A 13 7.84 -6.14 1.45
N VAL A 14 6.53 -6.25 1.35
CA VAL A 14 5.81 -6.35 0.08
C VAL A 14 5.32 -5.00 -0.40
N HIS A 15 4.90 -4.12 0.50
CA HIS A 15 4.42 -2.78 0.19
C HIS A 15 5.40 -1.70 0.69
N CYS A 16 5.70 -0.72 -0.17
CA CYS A 16 6.78 0.24 0.06
C CYS A 16 6.56 1.14 1.29
N GLU A 17 5.31 1.60 1.50
CA GLU A 17 4.96 2.45 2.65
C GLU A 17 5.08 1.68 3.98
N THR A 18 4.57 0.44 4.04
CA THR A 18 4.65 -0.40 5.25
C THR A 18 6.05 -0.95 5.49
N THR A 19 6.83 -1.23 4.44
CA THR A 19 8.26 -1.58 4.56
C THR A 19 9.04 -0.45 5.21
N THR A 20 8.83 0.78 4.74
CA THR A 20 9.46 1.97 5.30
C THR A 20 9.05 2.18 6.75
N LEU A 21 7.75 2.09 7.06
CA LEU A 21 7.25 2.20 8.44
C LEU A 21 7.84 1.12 9.34
N GLY A 22 7.96 -0.12 8.86
CA GLY A 22 8.57 -1.22 9.60
C GLY A 22 10.03 -0.95 9.96
N ALA A 23 10.79 -0.30 9.07
CA ALA A 23 12.16 0.13 9.36
C ALA A 23 12.21 1.23 10.44
N LEU A 24 11.36 2.26 10.31
CA LEU A 24 11.32 3.37 11.28
C LEU A 24 10.87 2.89 12.67
N LEU A 25 9.84 2.03 12.73
CA LEU A 25 9.35 1.44 13.97
C LEU A 25 10.37 0.47 14.58
N GLY A 26 11.01 -0.36 13.76
CA GLY A 26 12.04 -1.29 14.21
C GLY A 26 13.22 -0.58 14.86
N HIS A 27 13.65 0.56 14.30
CA HIS A 27 14.64 1.43 14.92
C HIS A 27 14.17 2.02 16.25
N ALA A 28 12.87 2.33 16.38
CA ALA A 28 12.26 2.77 17.63
C ALA A 28 11.99 1.62 18.63
N GLY A 29 12.32 0.37 18.29
CA GLY A 29 12.11 -0.81 19.16
C GLY A 29 10.71 -1.43 19.07
N VAL A 30 9.92 -1.07 18.05
CA VAL A 30 8.57 -1.62 17.82
C VAL A 30 8.60 -2.53 16.60
N HIS A 31 8.31 -3.81 16.81
CA HIS A 31 8.31 -4.82 15.77
C HIS A 31 6.90 -5.35 15.54
N LEU A 32 6.27 -4.87 14.47
CA LEU A 32 4.95 -5.33 14.01
C LEU A 32 5.10 -6.01 12.65
N ALA A 33 4.34 -7.07 12.43
CA ALA A 33 4.27 -7.70 11.12
C ALA A 33 3.67 -6.73 10.09
N GLU A 34 4.12 -6.82 8.83
CA GLU A 34 3.67 -5.91 7.76
C GLU A 34 2.15 -5.86 7.57
N PRO A 35 1.40 -6.99 7.59
CA PRO A 35 -0.06 -6.94 7.52
C PRO A 35 -0.68 -6.13 8.68
N VAL A 36 -0.10 -6.22 9.88
CA VAL A 36 -0.55 -5.44 11.05
C VAL A 36 -0.34 -3.95 10.84
N LEU A 37 0.80 -3.54 10.27
CA LEU A 37 1.02 -2.15 9.88
C LEU A 37 -0.02 -1.67 8.85
N PHE A 38 -0.30 -2.49 7.84
CA PHE A 38 -1.29 -2.15 6.81
C PHE A 38 -2.70 -1.98 7.39
N GLY A 39 -3.13 -2.92 8.23
CA GLY A 39 -4.44 -2.88 8.88
C GLY A 39 -4.58 -1.74 9.88
N LEU A 40 -3.56 -1.51 10.73
CA LEU A 40 -3.49 -0.38 11.67
C LEU A 40 -3.36 0.98 10.98
N GLY A 41 -3.05 1.03 9.69
CA GLY A 41 -3.18 2.25 8.87
C GLY A 41 -4.53 2.39 8.17
N SER A 42 -5.48 1.47 8.40
CA SER A 42 -6.74 1.33 7.63
C SER A 42 -6.47 1.32 6.12
N GLY A 43 -5.43 0.58 5.71
CA GLY A 43 -4.83 0.69 4.39
C GLY A 43 -5.74 0.25 3.25
N LEU A 44 -6.64 -0.71 3.47
CA LEU A 44 -7.49 -1.26 2.41
C LEU A 44 -8.51 -0.22 1.92
N SER A 45 -8.60 -0.07 0.61
CA SER A 45 -9.66 0.68 -0.04
C SER A 45 -9.88 0.17 -1.46
N PHE A 46 -10.60 0.93 -2.27
CA PHE A 46 -10.63 0.75 -3.71
C PHE A 46 -10.87 2.09 -4.39
N VAL A 47 -10.25 2.33 -5.54
CA VAL A 47 -10.57 3.45 -6.41
C VAL A 47 -10.49 3.04 -7.88
N TYR A 48 -11.49 3.46 -8.66
CA TYR A 48 -11.46 3.42 -10.12
C TYR A 48 -11.39 4.84 -10.67
N TRP A 49 -10.38 5.15 -11.45
CA TRP A 49 -10.25 6.46 -12.08
C TRP A 49 -9.97 6.30 -13.56
N ASP A 50 -10.84 6.83 -14.41
CA ASP A 50 -10.66 6.84 -15.85
C ASP A 50 -10.79 8.28 -16.37
N SER A 51 -9.75 8.73 -17.06
CA SER A 51 -9.67 10.06 -17.65
C SER A 51 -8.96 9.95 -19.00
N LYS A 52 -9.37 10.76 -19.98
CA LYS A 52 -8.69 10.83 -21.29
C LYS A 52 -7.24 11.31 -21.22
N ARG A 53 -6.80 11.82 -20.07
CA ARG A 53 -5.41 12.29 -19.84
C ARG A 53 -4.44 11.18 -19.46
N GLN A 54 -4.93 9.98 -19.16
CA GLN A 54 -4.10 8.82 -18.82
C GLN A 54 -4.31 7.71 -19.86
N PRO A 55 -3.25 6.99 -20.23
CA PRO A 55 -3.31 5.97 -21.28
C PRO A 55 -4.28 4.85 -20.89
N VAL A 56 -4.22 4.40 -19.62
CA VAL A 56 -5.05 3.32 -19.09
C VAL A 56 -5.91 3.79 -17.91
N PRO A 57 -7.10 3.20 -17.69
CA PRO A 57 -7.84 3.35 -16.44
C PRO A 57 -6.96 2.94 -15.24
N PHE A 58 -7.07 3.69 -14.15
CA PHE A 58 -6.31 3.45 -12.93
C PHE A 58 -7.18 2.73 -11.90
N LEU A 59 -6.67 1.61 -11.39
CA LEU A 59 -7.25 0.86 -10.28
C LEU A 59 -6.30 0.95 -9.09
N GLY A 60 -6.78 1.48 -7.97
CA GLY A 60 -6.05 1.51 -6.71
C GLY A 60 -6.71 0.62 -5.67
N GLY A 61 -5.95 -0.23 -4.99
CA GLY A 61 -6.47 -1.15 -3.97
C GLY A 61 -6.33 -0.67 -2.52
N ARG A 62 -5.94 0.59 -2.31
CA ARG A 62 -5.63 1.13 -0.99
C ARG A 62 -6.03 2.59 -0.85
N VAL A 63 -5.98 3.10 0.38
CA VAL A 63 -6.09 4.54 0.69
C VAL A 63 -5.00 5.35 -0.02
N LYS A 64 -5.15 6.69 -0.05
CA LYS A 64 -4.17 7.57 -0.70
C LYS A 64 -2.76 7.42 -0.11
N PRO A 65 -1.71 7.68 -0.93
CA PRO A 65 -0.34 7.83 -0.43
C PRO A 65 -0.25 8.63 0.86
N PHE A 66 0.51 8.11 1.82
CA PHE A 66 0.81 8.74 3.11
C PHE A 66 -0.35 8.81 4.12
N GLU A 67 -1.60 8.58 3.71
CA GLU A 67 -2.74 8.48 4.65
C GLU A 67 -2.63 7.24 5.56
N LEU A 68 -2.05 6.15 5.05
CA LEU A 68 -1.77 4.95 5.83
C LEU A 68 -0.79 5.29 6.96
N THR A 69 0.33 5.94 6.63
CA THR A 69 1.34 6.40 7.61
C THR A 69 0.73 7.33 8.66
N ARG A 70 -0.05 8.34 8.26
CA ARG A 70 -0.70 9.27 9.18
C ARG A 70 -1.68 8.57 10.10
N THR A 71 -2.48 7.66 9.56
CA THR A 71 -3.49 6.90 10.32
C THR A 71 -2.82 6.00 11.34
N LEU A 72 -1.80 5.24 10.93
CA LEU A 72 -1.05 4.38 11.83
C LEU A 72 -0.40 5.18 12.96
N ALA A 73 0.27 6.29 12.62
CA ALA A 73 0.92 7.13 13.63
C ALA A 73 -0.07 7.70 14.65
N ARG A 74 -1.19 8.26 14.18
CA ARG A 74 -2.27 8.75 15.05
C ARG A 74 -2.80 7.63 15.95
N ARG A 75 -3.03 6.45 15.39
CA ARG A 75 -3.64 5.31 16.08
C ARG A 75 -2.75 4.71 17.16
N LEU A 76 -1.44 4.71 16.94
CA LEU A 76 -0.44 4.23 17.88
C LEU A 76 0.16 5.35 18.75
N GLY A 77 -0.37 6.58 18.67
CA GLY A 77 0.12 7.71 19.48
C GLY A 77 1.56 8.13 19.16
N LEU A 78 2.04 7.87 17.94
CA LEU A 78 3.42 8.15 17.51
C LEU A 78 3.59 9.62 17.13
N ASP A 79 4.73 10.19 17.49
CA ASP A 79 5.15 11.53 17.06
C ASP A 79 5.66 11.48 15.60
N LEU A 80 4.75 11.53 14.63
CA LEU A 80 5.10 11.59 13.21
C LEU A 80 5.55 12.99 12.83
N ARG A 81 6.85 13.13 12.50
CA ARG A 81 7.44 14.40 12.05
C ARG A 81 7.59 14.37 10.54
N VAL A 82 6.92 15.29 9.86
CA VAL A 82 6.90 15.37 8.38
C VAL A 82 7.53 16.68 7.93
N GLN A 83 8.41 16.61 6.96
CA GLN A 83 9.06 17.78 6.36
C GLN A 83 8.85 17.76 4.85
N GLU A 84 8.53 18.92 4.29
CA GLU A 84 8.44 19.16 2.86
C GLU A 84 9.08 20.50 2.55
N THR A 85 9.75 20.59 1.41
CA THR A 85 10.42 21.81 0.96
C THR A 85 10.64 21.74 -0.54
N SER A 86 10.68 22.88 -1.22
CA SER A 86 11.06 22.96 -2.63
C SER A 86 12.57 23.09 -2.85
N SER A 87 13.36 23.25 -1.79
CA SER A 87 14.82 23.38 -1.87
C SER A 87 15.50 22.02 -1.67
N ALA A 88 16.09 21.49 -2.74
CA ALA A 88 16.86 20.24 -2.70
C ALA A 88 18.00 20.28 -1.66
N ARG A 89 18.72 21.40 -1.57
CA ARG A 89 19.79 21.58 -0.57
C ARG A 89 19.25 21.45 0.86
N ARG A 90 18.19 22.20 1.19
CA ARG A 90 17.56 22.11 2.51
C ARG A 90 17.02 20.71 2.79
N ALA A 91 16.41 20.08 1.79
CA ALA A 91 15.87 18.73 1.92
C ALA A 91 16.95 17.68 2.18
N TRP A 92 18.13 17.86 1.58
CA TRP A 92 19.28 16.99 1.84
C TRP A 92 19.84 17.23 3.24
N ASP A 93 20.09 18.49 3.61
CA ASP A 93 20.59 18.84 4.95
C ASP A 93 19.69 18.27 6.06
N GLN A 94 18.37 18.37 5.90
CA GLN A 94 17.39 17.84 6.85
C GLN A 94 17.49 16.33 7.06
N VAL A 95 17.63 15.54 5.99
CA VAL A 95 17.71 14.08 6.12
C VAL A 95 19.09 13.64 6.55
N ARG A 96 20.14 14.34 6.08
CA ARG A 96 21.52 14.05 6.41
C ARG A 96 21.78 14.14 7.90
N THR A 97 21.37 15.26 8.54
CA THR A 97 21.55 15.43 9.99
C THR A 97 20.90 14.31 10.79
N LEU A 98 19.70 13.85 10.40
CA LEU A 98 19.03 12.74 11.08
C LEU A 98 19.78 11.41 10.91
N VAL A 99 20.26 11.15 9.70
CA VAL A 99 21.01 9.92 9.40
C VAL A 99 22.38 9.91 10.08
N ASP A 100 23.05 11.07 10.18
CA ASP A 100 24.30 11.23 10.94
C ASP A 100 24.10 10.93 12.44
N ASP A 101 22.90 11.22 12.98
CA ASP A 101 22.47 10.86 14.34
C ASP A 101 21.98 9.40 14.46
N GLY A 102 22.12 8.60 13.40
CA GLY A 102 21.72 7.19 13.36
C GLY A 102 20.21 6.96 13.20
N VAL A 103 19.42 8.00 12.91
CA VAL A 103 17.97 7.91 12.75
C VAL A 103 17.60 7.64 11.29
N PRO A 104 16.96 6.51 10.96
CA PRO A 104 16.49 6.27 9.60
C PRO A 104 15.38 7.24 9.22
N VAL A 105 15.29 7.58 7.93
CA VAL A 105 14.35 8.59 7.43
C VAL A 105 13.49 8.02 6.31
N GLY A 106 12.17 8.09 6.46
CA GLY A 106 11.25 7.78 5.38
C GLY A 106 11.27 8.86 4.31
N LEU A 107 11.34 8.47 3.04
CA LEU A 107 11.34 9.35 1.88
C LEU A 107 10.19 8.99 0.96
N GLN A 108 9.42 9.99 0.51
CA GLN A 108 8.51 9.81 -0.62
C GLN A 108 9.17 10.38 -1.88
N LEU A 109 9.23 9.58 -2.94
CA LEU A 109 9.99 9.89 -4.16
C LEU A 109 9.41 9.19 -5.39
N ASP A 110 9.96 9.50 -6.57
CA ASP A 110 9.67 8.80 -7.82
C ASP A 110 10.61 7.62 -8.04
N SER A 111 10.05 6.42 -8.13
CA SER A 111 10.82 5.20 -8.37
C SER A 111 11.53 5.20 -9.74
N HIS A 112 11.05 5.97 -10.71
CA HIS A 112 11.66 6.06 -12.05
C HIS A 112 13.15 6.43 -12.01
N ASP A 113 13.50 7.36 -11.13
CA ASP A 113 14.83 7.96 -11.11
C ASP A 113 15.84 7.17 -10.27
N LEU A 114 15.39 6.14 -9.53
CA LEU A 114 16.24 5.29 -8.71
C LEU A 114 17.06 4.32 -9.57
N ASP A 115 18.37 4.24 -9.33
CA ASP A 115 19.31 3.50 -10.19
C ASP A 115 19.02 1.99 -10.21
N TYR A 116 18.59 1.43 -9.08
CA TYR A 116 18.29 0.00 -8.91
C TYR A 116 16.87 -0.39 -9.36
N PHE A 117 15.96 0.56 -9.58
CA PHE A 117 14.56 0.25 -9.84
C PHE A 117 14.37 -0.14 -11.30
N GLY A 118 13.96 -1.39 -11.54
CA GLY A 118 13.92 -1.95 -12.90
C GLY A 118 12.84 -1.34 -13.80
N SER A 119 11.71 -0.90 -13.23
CA SER A 119 10.65 -0.23 -13.98
C SER A 119 11.00 1.22 -14.28
N ARG A 120 10.79 1.65 -15.53
CA ARG A 120 10.99 3.03 -15.98
C ARG A 120 9.67 3.80 -16.11
N VAL A 121 8.67 3.46 -15.30
CA VAL A 121 7.41 4.20 -15.22
C VAL A 121 7.48 5.19 -14.06
N HIS A 122 7.11 6.45 -14.31
CA HIS A 122 6.99 7.47 -13.27
C HIS A 122 5.95 7.09 -12.22
N PHE A 123 6.39 7.03 -10.96
CA PHE A 123 5.56 6.78 -9.79
C PHE A 123 6.10 7.55 -8.58
N ALA A 124 5.80 8.84 -8.52
CA ALA A 124 6.16 9.77 -7.44
C ALA A 124 5.46 9.53 -6.09
N GLY A 125 4.77 8.39 -5.95
CA GLY A 125 4.13 7.91 -4.73
C GLY A 125 4.92 6.80 -4.02
N HIS A 126 6.12 6.45 -4.50
CA HIS A 126 6.96 5.42 -3.91
C HIS A 126 7.57 5.89 -2.59
N VAL A 127 7.81 4.95 -1.67
CA VAL A 127 8.29 5.25 -0.32
C VAL A 127 9.42 4.30 0.05
N VAL A 128 10.54 4.84 0.53
CA VAL A 128 11.72 4.07 0.96
C VAL A 128 12.25 4.59 2.30
N ALA A 129 12.96 3.76 3.05
CA ALA A 129 13.71 4.24 4.22
C ALA A 129 15.17 4.52 3.84
N LEU A 130 15.66 5.73 4.08
CA LEU A 130 17.08 6.07 4.04
C LEU A 130 17.74 5.61 5.35
N LEU A 131 18.75 4.75 5.21
CA LEU A 131 19.47 4.14 6.35
C LEU A 131 20.85 4.75 6.56
N GLY A 132 21.46 5.28 5.50
CA GLY A 132 22.84 5.74 5.49
C GLY A 132 23.20 6.37 4.16
N TYR A 133 24.37 6.99 4.09
CA TYR A 133 24.95 7.48 2.85
C TYR A 133 26.47 7.58 3.00
N ASP A 134 27.19 7.66 1.88
CA ASP A 134 28.60 8.02 1.78
C ASP A 134 28.79 9.16 0.76
N GLU A 135 30.02 9.37 0.27
CA GLU A 135 30.33 10.43 -0.68
C GLU A 135 29.58 10.31 -2.02
N GLU A 136 29.21 9.09 -2.43
CA GLU A 136 28.65 8.81 -3.75
C GLU A 136 27.23 8.24 -3.69
N SER A 137 26.92 7.46 -2.66
CA SER A 137 25.75 6.59 -2.60
C SER A 137 24.87 6.83 -1.38
N ALA A 138 23.57 6.67 -1.55
CA ALA A 138 22.61 6.51 -0.48
C ALA A 138 22.23 5.03 -0.32
N TYR A 139 22.14 4.58 0.94
CA TYR A 139 21.74 3.23 1.32
C TYR A 139 20.29 3.24 1.80
N LEU A 140 19.45 2.44 1.15
CA LEU A 140 18.01 2.45 1.33
C LEU A 140 17.48 1.06 1.73
N LEU A 141 16.32 1.03 2.39
CA LEU A 141 15.44 -0.13 2.45
C LEU A 141 14.23 0.12 1.55
N ASP A 142 14.06 -0.76 0.56
CA ASP A 142 12.88 -0.89 -0.29
C ASP A 142 12.23 -2.27 -0.06
N THR A 143 11.16 -2.56 -0.77
CA THR A 143 10.46 -3.84 -0.83
C THR A 143 11.39 -4.99 -1.25
N ALA A 144 11.04 -6.21 -0.85
CA ALA A 144 11.77 -7.42 -1.23
C ALA A 144 11.87 -7.60 -2.76
N GLN A 145 10.81 -7.20 -3.49
CA GLN A 145 10.79 -7.26 -4.96
C GLN A 145 11.91 -6.42 -5.59
N GLN A 146 12.31 -5.32 -4.94
CA GLN A 146 13.40 -4.46 -5.43
C GLN A 146 14.77 -4.82 -4.84
N GLY A 147 14.85 -5.87 -3.99
CA GLY A 147 16.10 -6.33 -3.37
C GLY A 147 16.22 -6.06 -1.87
N GLY A 148 15.24 -5.38 -1.24
CA GLY A 148 15.29 -5.06 0.18
C GLY A 148 16.30 -3.96 0.48
N ARG A 149 17.51 -4.33 0.95
CA ARG A 149 18.60 -3.36 1.17
C ARG A 149 19.30 -3.09 -0.17
N VAL A 150 19.23 -1.84 -0.60
CA VAL A 150 19.65 -1.40 -1.95
C VAL A 150 20.42 -0.09 -1.83
N SER A 151 21.11 0.29 -2.91
CA SER A 151 21.79 1.58 -3.00
C SER A 151 21.48 2.29 -4.30
N THR A 152 21.56 3.62 -4.26
CA THR A 152 21.38 4.50 -5.43
C THR A 152 22.35 5.67 -5.31
N SER A 153 22.77 6.28 -6.42
CA SER A 153 23.63 7.46 -6.37
C SER A 153 22.93 8.63 -5.69
N LEU A 154 23.68 9.52 -5.04
CA LEU A 154 23.13 10.75 -4.45
C LEU A 154 22.44 11.64 -5.51
N GLU A 155 22.94 11.64 -6.74
CA GLU A 155 22.35 12.36 -7.86
C GLU A 155 20.98 11.79 -8.24
N SER A 156 20.89 10.45 -8.37
CA SER A 156 19.63 9.74 -8.60
C SER A 156 18.61 10.02 -7.49
N LEU A 157 19.03 9.92 -6.23
CA LEU A 157 18.15 10.20 -5.09
C LEU A 157 17.64 11.66 -5.12
N ALA A 158 18.50 12.61 -5.49
CA ALA A 158 18.12 14.01 -5.59
C ALA A 158 17.05 14.24 -6.68
N ARG A 159 17.19 13.61 -7.86
CA ARG A 159 16.18 13.67 -8.94
C ARG A 159 14.86 13.03 -8.50
N ALA A 160 14.91 11.82 -7.95
CA ALA A 160 13.74 11.07 -7.47
C ALA A 160 12.92 11.87 -6.45
N ARG A 161 13.58 12.56 -5.52
CA ARG A 161 12.94 13.40 -4.49
C ARG A 161 12.41 14.73 -5.03
N ALA A 162 12.91 15.20 -6.16
CA ALA A 162 12.50 16.45 -6.82
C ALA A 162 11.32 16.26 -7.79
N ALA A 163 10.76 15.05 -7.88
CA ALA A 163 9.70 14.70 -8.81
C ALA A 163 8.48 15.63 -8.69
N ARG A 164 7.81 15.81 -9.83
CA ARG A 164 6.62 16.65 -9.97
C ARG A 164 5.52 15.88 -10.66
N GLY A 165 4.27 16.22 -10.37
CA GLY A 165 3.10 15.68 -11.04
C GLY A 165 2.20 14.87 -10.12
N PRO A 166 1.39 13.95 -10.66
CA PRO A 166 0.49 13.13 -9.86
C PRO A 166 1.25 12.38 -8.75
N MET A 167 0.67 12.38 -7.55
CA MET A 167 1.21 11.72 -6.34
C MET A 167 2.55 12.25 -5.81
N SER A 168 3.22 13.18 -6.49
CA SER A 168 4.48 13.76 -5.99
C SER A 168 4.27 14.56 -4.69
N ALA A 169 5.24 14.47 -3.79
CA ALA A 169 5.34 15.32 -2.60
C ALA A 169 6.74 15.95 -2.55
N PRO A 170 6.88 17.28 -2.75
CA PRO A 170 8.17 17.93 -2.93
C PRO A 170 9.15 17.62 -1.80
N HIS A 171 10.16 16.79 -2.12
CA HIS A 171 11.20 16.35 -1.22
C HIS A 171 10.71 15.83 0.14
N ARG A 172 9.50 15.26 0.22
CA ARG A 172 8.91 14.84 1.49
C ARG A 172 9.81 13.84 2.20
N SER A 173 10.12 14.13 3.45
CA SER A 173 10.76 13.21 4.39
C SER A 173 9.95 13.11 5.68
N PHE A 174 10.07 11.99 6.37
CA PHE A 174 9.38 11.79 7.64
C PHE A 174 10.15 10.86 8.58
N THR A 175 9.99 11.10 9.87
CA THR A 175 10.53 10.26 10.95
C THR A 175 9.49 10.04 12.03
N LEU A 176 9.74 9.07 12.89
CA LEU A 176 9.03 8.88 14.14
C LEU A 176 9.89 9.45 15.27
N GLY A 177 9.30 10.29 16.11
CA GLY A 177 9.94 10.78 17.32
C GLY A 177 10.18 9.64 18.33
N PRO A 178 10.96 9.91 19.39
CA PRO A 178 11.22 8.91 20.42
C PRO A 178 9.92 8.44 21.06
N LEU A 179 9.82 7.13 21.33
CA LEU A 179 8.69 6.56 22.04
C LEU A 179 8.66 7.11 23.46
N ARG A 180 7.48 7.57 23.89
CA ARG A 180 7.25 8.01 25.28
C ARG A 180 6.88 6.84 26.18
N GLU A 181 6.21 5.84 25.62
CA GLU A 181 5.69 4.65 26.29
C GLU A 181 5.78 3.44 25.34
N PRO A 182 5.81 2.20 25.86
CA PRO A 182 5.70 0.99 25.03
C PRO A 182 4.42 1.00 24.18
N VAL A 183 4.54 0.62 22.91
CA VAL A 183 3.40 0.57 21.99
C VAL A 183 2.72 -0.80 22.07
N ASP A 184 1.49 -0.83 22.56
CA ASP A 184 0.59 -1.98 22.45
C ASP A 184 -0.39 -1.79 21.28
N PRO A 185 -0.31 -2.59 20.20
CA PRO A 185 -1.23 -2.48 19.07
C PRO A 185 -2.63 -3.04 19.36
N ALA A 186 -2.81 -3.90 20.38
CA ALA A 186 -4.05 -4.65 20.57
C ALA A 186 -5.30 -3.76 20.74
N PRO A 187 -5.28 -2.68 21.55
CA PRO A 187 -6.43 -1.79 21.71
C PRO A 187 -6.84 -1.07 20.41
N ALA A 188 -5.93 -0.96 19.46
CA ALA A 188 -6.13 -0.28 18.19
C ALA A 188 -6.70 -1.17 17.08
N ILE A 189 -6.70 -2.49 17.24
CA ILE A 189 -7.09 -3.44 16.17
C ILE A 189 -8.57 -3.29 15.79
N VAL A 190 -9.48 -3.38 16.75
CA VAL A 190 -10.92 -3.28 16.47
C VAL A 190 -11.28 -1.90 15.88
N PRO A 191 -10.84 -0.76 16.46
CA PRO A 191 -11.03 0.55 15.83
C PRO A 191 -10.50 0.63 14.41
N ALA A 192 -9.35 0.00 14.12
CA ALA A 192 -8.76 -0.01 12.78
C ALA A 192 -9.63 -0.74 11.75
N ILE A 193 -10.15 -1.90 12.14
CA ILE A 193 -11.03 -2.72 11.31
C ILE A 193 -12.34 -1.96 11.04
N VAL A 194 -12.97 -1.44 12.09
CA VAL A 194 -14.25 -0.71 11.98
C VAL A 194 -14.08 0.55 11.13
N GLU A 195 -13.03 1.36 11.36
CA GLU A 195 -12.76 2.58 10.56
C GLU A 195 -12.54 2.24 9.07
N CYS A 196 -11.83 1.16 8.78
CA CYS A 196 -11.61 0.69 7.40
C CYS A 196 -12.92 0.24 6.74
N ALA A 197 -13.72 -0.55 7.44
CA ALA A 197 -15.01 -1.03 6.97
C ALA A 197 -16.00 0.12 6.70
N GLU A 198 -16.08 1.09 7.62
CA GLU A 198 -16.91 2.28 7.47
C GLU A 198 -16.53 3.09 6.22
N ALA A 199 -15.24 3.39 6.05
CA ALA A 199 -14.77 4.13 4.88
C ALA A 199 -15.02 3.38 3.56
N PHE A 200 -14.93 2.05 3.56
CA PHE A 200 -15.15 1.22 2.39
C PHE A 200 -16.64 1.12 1.99
N LEU A 201 -17.53 1.10 2.99
CA LEU A 201 -18.98 1.00 2.81
C LEU A 201 -19.65 2.36 2.58
N HIS A 202 -19.06 3.44 3.07
CA HIS A 202 -19.60 4.79 2.93
C HIS A 202 -18.65 5.72 2.17
N PRO A 203 -18.24 5.37 0.93
CA PRO A 203 -17.32 6.19 0.17
C PRO A 203 -17.97 7.53 -0.25
N PRO A 204 -17.20 8.61 -0.43
CA PRO A 204 -17.75 9.93 -0.78
C PRO A 204 -18.29 10.01 -2.21
N ILE A 205 -17.81 9.14 -3.11
CA ILE A 205 -18.23 9.06 -4.52
C ILE A 205 -18.40 7.61 -4.96
N ALA A 206 -19.00 7.38 -6.12
CA ALA A 206 -19.24 6.04 -6.66
C ALA A 206 -17.96 5.29 -7.03
N ASN A 207 -16.89 6.01 -7.36
CA ASN A 207 -15.61 5.44 -7.82
C ASN A 207 -14.75 4.83 -6.71
N ILE A 208 -15.16 4.92 -5.44
CA ILE A 208 -14.36 4.50 -4.28
C ILE A 208 -15.06 3.34 -3.54
N GLY A 209 -14.27 2.52 -2.84
CA GLY A 209 -14.75 1.42 -2.00
C GLY A 209 -15.51 0.37 -2.80
N HIS A 210 -16.49 -0.28 -2.17
CA HIS A 210 -17.30 -1.33 -2.82
C HIS A 210 -18.04 -0.82 -4.08
N ARG A 211 -18.49 0.44 -4.08
CA ARG A 211 -19.14 1.06 -5.26
C ARG A 211 -18.15 1.26 -6.40
N GLY A 212 -16.89 1.53 -6.08
CA GLY A 212 -15.83 1.68 -7.07
C GLY A 212 -15.63 0.38 -7.84
N ILE A 213 -15.64 -0.76 -7.15
CA ILE A 213 -15.52 -2.09 -7.78
C ILE A 213 -16.69 -2.33 -8.74
N ARG A 214 -17.92 -1.99 -8.33
CA ARG A 214 -19.08 -2.06 -9.24
C ARG A 214 -18.97 -1.10 -10.42
N THR A 215 -18.35 0.06 -10.23
CA THR A 215 -18.10 1.01 -11.31
C THR A 215 -17.10 0.42 -12.30
N THR A 216 -16.01 -0.17 -11.82
CA THR A 216 -15.05 -0.91 -12.65
C THR A 216 -15.74 -2.03 -13.43
N ALA A 217 -16.61 -2.83 -12.79
CA ALA A 217 -17.33 -3.90 -13.47
C ALA A 217 -18.16 -3.41 -14.67
N LYS A 218 -18.73 -2.19 -14.59
CA LYS A 218 -19.50 -1.58 -15.70
C LYS A 218 -18.62 -1.15 -16.87
N HIS A 219 -17.39 -0.73 -16.60
CA HIS A 219 -16.47 -0.19 -17.60
C HIS A 219 -15.49 -1.22 -18.16
N ALA A 220 -15.22 -2.29 -17.40
CA ALA A 220 -14.26 -3.32 -17.81
C ALA A 220 -14.52 -3.90 -19.21
N PRO A 221 -15.78 -4.18 -19.64
CA PRO A 221 -16.03 -4.69 -20.98
C PRO A 221 -15.58 -3.79 -22.13
N SER A 222 -15.48 -2.47 -21.91
CA SER A 222 -15.07 -1.51 -22.95
C SER A 222 -13.57 -1.19 -22.92
N TRP A 223 -12.77 -1.90 -22.14
CA TRP A 223 -11.35 -1.55 -22.00
C TRP A 223 -10.52 -1.75 -23.27
N LEU A 224 -10.85 -2.74 -24.11
CA LEU A 224 -10.20 -2.92 -25.42
C LEU A 224 -10.37 -1.68 -26.31
N GLU A 225 -11.54 -1.05 -26.29
CA GLU A 225 -11.82 0.16 -27.06
C GLU A 225 -11.22 1.42 -26.40
N ARG A 226 -10.94 1.35 -25.10
CA ARG A 226 -10.48 2.49 -24.30
C ARG A 226 -8.98 2.69 -24.38
N VAL A 227 -8.19 1.63 -24.43
CA VAL A 227 -6.72 1.70 -24.44
C VAL A 227 -6.19 1.85 -25.87
N GLU A 228 -4.98 2.38 -26.02
CA GLU A 228 -4.38 2.63 -27.34
C GLU A 228 -3.65 1.38 -27.87
N ASP A 229 -2.99 0.64 -26.98
CA ASP A 229 -2.22 -0.56 -27.31
C ASP A 229 -2.62 -1.71 -26.36
N PRO A 230 -3.72 -2.44 -26.64
CA PRO A 230 -4.22 -3.45 -25.71
C PRO A 230 -3.21 -4.55 -25.31
N PRO A 231 -2.39 -5.10 -26.23
CA PRO A 231 -1.35 -6.08 -25.88
C PRO A 231 -0.29 -5.57 -24.90
N ARG A 232 -0.11 -4.24 -24.78
CA ARG A 232 0.78 -3.62 -23.79
C ARG A 232 0.04 -3.17 -22.54
N ASP A 233 -1.06 -2.46 -22.74
CA ASP A 233 -1.73 -1.64 -21.73
C ASP A 233 -2.51 -2.49 -20.72
N LEU A 234 -3.23 -3.53 -21.17
CA LEU A 234 -4.00 -4.40 -20.27
C LEU A 234 -3.09 -5.33 -19.46
N PRO A 235 -2.04 -5.97 -20.03
CA PRO A 235 -1.07 -6.71 -19.23
C PRO A 235 -0.33 -5.82 -18.22
N GLN A 236 -0.02 -4.57 -18.57
CA GLN A 236 0.53 -3.62 -17.60
C GLN A 236 -0.45 -3.37 -16.45
N MET A 237 -1.73 -3.14 -16.73
CA MET A 237 -2.75 -2.96 -15.70
C MET A 237 -2.86 -4.20 -14.79
N ALA A 238 -2.89 -5.41 -15.37
CA ALA A 238 -2.90 -6.68 -14.62
C ALA A 238 -1.64 -6.85 -13.74
N MET A 239 -0.47 -6.53 -14.28
CA MET A 239 0.79 -6.54 -13.52
C MET A 239 0.74 -5.59 -12.34
N LEU A 240 0.19 -4.38 -12.50
CA LEU A 240 0.03 -3.43 -11.40
C LEU A 240 -0.90 -3.94 -10.30
N MET A 241 -1.94 -4.69 -10.66
CA MET A 241 -2.86 -5.29 -9.68
C MET A 241 -2.16 -6.32 -8.77
N GLU A 242 -1.20 -7.06 -9.32
CA GLU A 242 -0.53 -8.18 -8.63
C GLU A 242 0.84 -7.82 -8.04
N ARG A 243 1.62 -6.97 -8.71
CA ARG A 243 3.09 -6.85 -8.50
C ARG A 243 3.59 -5.41 -8.33
N ALA A 244 2.71 -4.41 -8.20
CA ALA A 244 3.12 -3.02 -7.89
C ALA A 244 3.17 -2.73 -6.39
N GLY A 245 3.79 -3.63 -5.62
CA GLY A 245 3.82 -3.52 -4.15
C GLY A 245 2.45 -3.67 -3.50
N THR A 246 1.55 -4.44 -4.13
CA THR A 246 0.19 -4.73 -3.62
C THR A 246 0.13 -6.00 -2.76
N GLY A 247 1.14 -6.87 -2.89
CA GLY A 247 1.13 -8.22 -2.31
C GLY A 247 0.13 -9.17 -2.96
N GLY A 248 -0.20 -8.92 -4.22
CA GLY A 248 -1.20 -9.67 -4.95
C GLY A 248 -2.61 -9.14 -4.72
N ALA A 249 -3.49 -9.41 -5.69
CA ALA A 249 -4.92 -9.18 -5.56
C ALA A 249 -5.31 -7.76 -5.09
N LEU A 250 -4.62 -6.71 -5.54
CA LEU A 250 -4.87 -5.32 -5.13
C LEU A 250 -5.01 -5.15 -3.60
N PHE A 251 -4.03 -5.64 -2.83
CA PHE A 251 -3.96 -5.57 -1.35
C PHE A 251 -4.92 -6.48 -0.58
N ARG A 252 -5.74 -7.31 -1.24
CA ARG A 252 -6.67 -8.21 -0.53
C ARG A 252 -5.94 -9.31 0.22
N THR A 253 -4.81 -9.81 -0.30
CA THR A 253 -3.95 -10.75 0.43
C THR A 253 -3.43 -10.10 1.71
N LEU A 254 -2.90 -8.89 1.63
CA LEU A 254 -2.34 -8.19 2.78
C LEU A 254 -3.40 -7.89 3.85
N TYR A 255 -4.63 -7.54 3.46
CA TYR A 255 -5.72 -7.33 4.40
C TYR A 255 -6.25 -8.65 5.01
N ARG A 256 -6.30 -9.74 4.24
CA ARG A 256 -6.62 -11.08 4.75
C ARG A 256 -5.59 -11.55 5.77
N ASP A 257 -4.31 -11.29 5.52
CA ASP A 257 -3.21 -11.63 6.44
C ASP A 257 -3.25 -10.77 7.71
N PHE A 258 -3.68 -9.51 7.59
CA PHE A 258 -3.94 -8.64 8.75
C PHE A 258 -5.03 -9.23 9.65
N LEU A 259 -6.19 -9.56 9.10
CA LEU A 259 -7.28 -10.14 9.87
C LEU A 259 -6.84 -11.47 10.52
N THR A 260 -6.06 -12.28 9.81
CA THR A 260 -5.47 -13.51 10.34
C THR A 260 -4.53 -13.25 11.51
N ALA A 261 -3.62 -12.28 11.38
CA ALA A 261 -2.68 -11.91 12.44
C ALA A 261 -3.34 -11.32 13.68
N CYS A 262 -4.56 -10.76 13.55
CA CYS A 262 -5.31 -10.20 14.66
C CYS A 262 -6.04 -11.25 15.50
N LEU A 263 -6.40 -12.41 14.94
CA LEU A 263 -7.21 -13.41 15.65
C LEU A 263 -6.63 -13.83 17.02
N PRO A 264 -5.32 -14.09 17.18
CA PRO A 264 -4.76 -14.42 18.49
C PRO A 264 -4.71 -13.25 19.47
N LEU A 265 -4.96 -12.02 19.01
CA LEU A 265 -4.90 -10.77 19.79
C LEU A 265 -6.31 -10.27 20.18
N LEU A 266 -7.36 -10.95 19.73
CA LEU A 266 -8.74 -10.61 20.02
C LEU A 266 -9.24 -11.44 21.20
N ASP A 267 -9.83 -10.76 22.18
CA ASP A 267 -10.62 -11.41 23.21
C ASP A 267 -12.06 -11.60 22.70
N ASP A 268 -12.58 -12.82 22.82
CA ASP A 268 -13.99 -13.12 22.67
C ASP A 268 -14.76 -12.47 23.82
N GLY A 269 -15.31 -11.27 23.60
CA GLY A 269 -16.22 -10.65 24.55
C GLY A 269 -17.48 -11.50 24.80
N ASP A 270 -18.24 -11.18 25.85
CA ASP A 270 -19.37 -11.98 26.38
C ASP A 270 -20.68 -11.99 25.54
N GLY A 271 -20.64 -11.76 24.22
CA GLY A 271 -21.83 -11.63 23.36
C GLY A 271 -22.05 -12.79 22.36
N PRO A 272 -23.31 -13.09 21.96
CA PRO A 272 -23.57 -14.11 20.94
C PRO A 272 -23.06 -13.67 19.56
N GLY A 273 -22.14 -14.45 18.97
CA GLY A 273 -21.52 -14.17 17.66
C GLY A 273 -20.19 -13.41 17.72
N GLY A 274 -19.35 -13.72 18.73
CA GLY A 274 -18.14 -13.00 19.17
C GLY A 274 -17.21 -12.39 18.10
N ARG A 275 -16.39 -11.42 18.54
CA ARG A 275 -15.46 -10.65 17.70
C ARG A 275 -14.57 -11.54 16.84
N VAL A 276 -14.10 -12.66 17.39
CA VAL A 276 -13.29 -13.64 16.66
C VAL A 276 -14.08 -14.15 15.46
N ALA A 277 -15.30 -14.67 15.65
CA ALA A 277 -16.12 -15.20 14.55
C ALA A 277 -16.41 -14.17 13.44
N ALA A 278 -16.63 -12.90 13.80
CA ALA A 278 -16.81 -11.83 12.82
C ALA A 278 -15.53 -11.54 12.02
N VAL A 279 -14.37 -11.51 12.68
CA VAL A 279 -13.06 -11.36 12.03
C VAL A 279 -12.71 -12.57 11.17
N GLU A 280 -12.99 -13.78 11.63
CA GLU A 280 -12.81 -15.02 10.87
C GLU A 280 -13.63 -15.01 9.59
N ARG A 281 -14.91 -14.65 9.69
CA ARG A 281 -15.78 -14.52 8.52
C ARG A 281 -15.27 -13.46 7.55
N GLY A 282 -14.84 -12.30 8.04
CA GLY A 282 -14.23 -11.26 7.19
C GLY A 282 -12.97 -11.76 6.49
N ARG A 283 -12.10 -12.45 7.23
CA ARG A 283 -10.84 -13.06 6.75
C ARG A 283 -11.08 -14.08 5.65
N ASP A 284 -12.08 -14.94 5.79
CA ASP A 284 -12.44 -15.96 4.79
C ASP A 284 -13.02 -15.33 3.52
N LEU A 285 -13.88 -14.33 3.66
CA LEU A 285 -14.45 -13.61 2.51
C LEU A 285 -13.37 -12.81 1.75
N PHE A 286 -12.40 -12.21 2.44
CA PHE A 286 -11.25 -11.58 1.79
C PHE A 286 -10.27 -12.59 1.19
N ALA A 287 -10.17 -13.80 1.74
CA ALA A 287 -9.41 -14.88 1.12
C ALA A 287 -10.01 -15.27 -0.24
N GLU A 288 -11.34 -15.43 -0.30
CA GLU A 288 -12.05 -15.69 -1.56
C GLU A 288 -11.92 -14.50 -2.53
N SER A 289 -12.13 -13.27 -2.04
CA SER A 289 -11.97 -12.06 -2.86
C SER A 289 -10.56 -11.97 -3.47
N ALA A 290 -9.51 -12.30 -2.70
CA ALA A 290 -8.14 -12.28 -3.19
C ALA A 290 -7.95 -13.22 -4.39
N THR A 291 -8.46 -14.46 -4.31
CA THR A 291 -8.41 -15.42 -5.43
C THR A 291 -9.15 -14.89 -6.67
N LEU A 292 -10.31 -14.26 -6.48
CA LEU A 292 -11.07 -13.69 -7.59
C LEU A 292 -10.35 -12.50 -8.23
N TRP A 293 -9.71 -11.63 -7.44
CA TRP A 293 -8.91 -10.51 -7.96
C TRP A 293 -7.73 -10.99 -8.81
N THR A 294 -7.04 -12.05 -8.39
CA THR A 294 -5.98 -12.66 -9.21
C THR A 294 -6.52 -13.23 -10.52
N ARG A 295 -7.72 -13.84 -10.50
CA ARG A 295 -8.38 -14.27 -11.74
C ARG A 295 -8.78 -13.09 -12.62
N VAL A 296 -9.28 -11.99 -12.06
CA VAL A 296 -9.56 -10.76 -12.81
C VAL A 296 -8.28 -10.24 -13.48
N ALA A 297 -7.16 -10.19 -12.77
CA ALA A 297 -5.88 -9.77 -13.34
C ALA A 297 -5.47 -10.66 -14.53
N GLY A 298 -5.57 -11.99 -14.39
CA GLY A 298 -5.26 -12.92 -15.49
C GLY A 298 -6.21 -12.79 -16.69
N LEU A 299 -7.50 -12.51 -16.46
CA LEU A 299 -8.46 -12.25 -17.54
C LEU A 299 -8.17 -10.93 -18.27
N VAL A 300 -7.77 -9.89 -17.54
CA VAL A 300 -7.36 -8.60 -18.12
C VAL A 300 -6.09 -8.76 -18.94
N GLU A 301 -5.10 -9.52 -18.45
CA GLU A 301 -3.89 -9.84 -19.21
C GLU A 301 -4.23 -10.61 -20.50
N ARG A 302 -5.03 -11.69 -20.40
CA ARG A 302 -5.49 -12.47 -21.55
C ARG A 302 -6.23 -11.59 -22.56
N ALA A 303 -7.13 -10.73 -22.09
CA ALA A 303 -7.86 -9.80 -22.95
C ALA A 303 -6.92 -8.91 -23.76
N GLY A 304 -5.82 -8.43 -23.17
CA GLY A 304 -4.83 -7.64 -23.89
C GLY A 304 -4.05 -8.45 -24.91
N LEU A 305 -3.50 -9.59 -24.50
CA LEU A 305 -2.62 -10.41 -25.35
C LEU A 305 -3.35 -11.05 -26.53
N GLU A 306 -4.61 -11.43 -26.34
CA GLU A 306 -5.43 -12.14 -27.34
C GLU A 306 -6.51 -11.24 -27.96
N GLU A 307 -6.59 -9.98 -27.54
CA GLU A 307 -7.66 -9.04 -27.90
C GLU A 307 -9.08 -9.63 -27.67
N ASP A 308 -9.24 -10.43 -26.61
CA ASP A 308 -10.47 -11.19 -26.31
C ASP A 308 -11.49 -10.37 -25.48
N PRO A 309 -12.59 -9.85 -26.07
CA PRO A 309 -13.62 -9.13 -25.33
C PRO A 309 -14.44 -10.02 -24.38
N ALA A 310 -14.46 -11.34 -24.59
CA ALA A 310 -15.16 -12.26 -23.70
C ALA A 310 -14.42 -12.36 -22.35
N ALA A 311 -13.09 -12.31 -22.34
CA ALA A 311 -12.30 -12.24 -21.10
C ALA A 311 -12.65 -11.01 -20.25
N LEU A 312 -12.84 -9.83 -20.86
CA LEU A 312 -13.26 -8.63 -20.13
C LEU A 312 -14.70 -8.71 -19.62
N THR A 313 -15.58 -9.35 -20.37
CA THR A 313 -16.95 -9.64 -19.93
C THR A 313 -16.96 -10.59 -18.73
N GLU A 314 -16.13 -11.63 -18.75
CA GLU A 314 -15.93 -12.55 -17.64
C GLU A 314 -15.35 -11.82 -16.41
N ALA A 315 -14.33 -10.98 -16.61
CA ALA A 315 -13.72 -10.17 -15.56
C ALA A 315 -14.75 -9.24 -14.89
N ALA A 316 -15.62 -8.61 -15.69
CA ALA A 316 -16.72 -7.79 -15.18
C ALA A 316 -17.67 -8.58 -14.27
N GLY A 317 -18.02 -9.82 -14.64
CA GLY A 317 -18.83 -10.70 -13.80
C GLY A 317 -18.16 -11.03 -12.47
N LEU A 318 -16.85 -11.30 -12.47
CA LEU A 318 -16.08 -11.53 -11.25
C LEU A 318 -16.00 -10.27 -10.37
N LEU A 319 -15.83 -9.08 -10.96
CA LEU A 319 -15.82 -7.82 -10.23
C LEU A 319 -17.15 -7.56 -9.50
N VAL A 320 -18.30 -7.94 -10.08
CA VAL A 320 -19.58 -7.88 -9.37
C VAL A 320 -19.59 -8.78 -8.15
N ARG A 321 -19.14 -10.04 -8.29
CA ARG A 321 -19.05 -11.00 -7.18
C ARG A 321 -18.08 -10.52 -6.10
N ILE A 322 -16.93 -9.99 -6.48
CA ILE A 322 -15.96 -9.36 -5.57
C ILE A 322 -16.64 -8.23 -4.79
N ALA A 323 -17.37 -7.34 -5.46
CA ALA A 323 -18.07 -6.24 -4.78
C ALA A 323 -19.08 -6.75 -3.76
N ASP A 324 -19.81 -7.84 -4.07
CA ASP A 324 -20.75 -8.47 -3.14
C ASP A 324 -20.03 -9.07 -1.92
N LEU A 325 -18.97 -9.85 -2.14
CA LEU A 325 -18.16 -10.48 -1.08
C LEU A 325 -17.53 -9.44 -0.16
N GLU A 326 -16.88 -8.42 -0.72
CA GLU A 326 -16.21 -7.38 0.08
C GLU A 326 -17.22 -6.50 0.83
N THR A 327 -18.41 -6.26 0.25
CA THR A 327 -19.50 -5.59 0.98
C THR A 327 -19.97 -6.42 2.17
N ALA A 328 -20.15 -7.73 2.00
CA ALA A 328 -20.55 -8.63 3.09
C ALA A 328 -19.47 -8.75 4.18
N ALA A 329 -18.20 -8.84 3.79
CA ALA A 329 -17.06 -8.87 4.69
C ALA A 329 -17.01 -7.59 5.52
N MET A 330 -17.00 -6.43 4.86
CA MET A 330 -16.95 -5.14 5.56
C MET A 330 -18.18 -4.89 6.41
N THR A 331 -19.37 -5.35 6.01
CA THR A 331 -20.58 -5.21 6.84
C THR A 331 -20.46 -6.01 8.14
N THR A 332 -19.86 -7.21 8.07
CA THR A 332 -19.57 -8.05 9.24
C THR A 332 -18.51 -7.39 10.14
N LEU A 333 -17.45 -6.86 9.54
CA LEU A 333 -16.34 -6.23 10.27
C LEU A 333 -16.71 -4.89 10.90
N ARG A 334 -17.68 -4.17 10.32
CA ARG A 334 -18.20 -2.91 10.87
C ARG A 334 -18.95 -3.10 12.19
N SER A 335 -19.48 -4.30 12.47
CA SER A 335 -20.26 -4.56 13.69
C SER A 335 -19.44 -4.99 14.90
N LEU A 336 -18.10 -4.93 14.82
CA LEU A 336 -17.17 -5.29 15.90
C LEU A 336 -17.17 -4.31 17.09
#